data_AF-A0A0R3KUU7-F1
#
_entry.id   AF-A0A0R3KUU7-F1
#
_cell.length_a   1.000
_cell.length_b   1.000
_cell.length_c   1.000
_cell.angle_alpha   90.00
_cell.angle_beta   90.00
_cell.angle_gamma   90.00
#
_symmetry.space_group_name_H-M   'P 1'
#
loop_
_entity.id
_entity.type
_entity.pdbx_description
1 polymer ?
#
loop_
_entity_poly.entity_id
_entity_poly.type
_entity_poly.pdbx_seq_one_letter_code
_entity_poly.pdbx_strand_id
1 'polypeptide(L)'
;MAGEFFSLVRMPLIAFVGGFLVVGGWIWAPQISSLVQSQFSGGPSVSMFADTNRIGRPEVAPVVRSCIFKVMDIGVDATKMEPSAAYFILKAGSMQANVSTMLGKSDGWSEIQKGNLAASWGQLASCIYALEDRQLCDPDNRAAAVEATMKFFGYAKQIEGSMPGSDARAMENLRDRLLIVLKNHRRYGTLIASDFGSFAPAEILQVMRSEQKETRDICKR
;
A
#
# COMPACT_ATOMS: atom_id res chain seq x y z
N MET A 1 -37.29 20.05 33.48
CA MET A 1 -36.10 20.77 32.97
C MET A 1 -34.96 20.59 33.96
N ALA A 2 -34.03 19.68 33.66
CA ALA A 2 -32.69 19.58 34.27
C ALA A 2 -31.88 18.65 33.36
N GLY A 3 -31.24 19.25 32.37
CA GLY A 3 -30.47 18.56 31.33
C GLY A 3 -29.01 18.31 31.74
N GLU A 4 -28.55 17.11 31.39
CA GLU A 4 -27.38 16.87 30.54
C GLU A 4 -26.10 17.69 30.81
N PHE A 5 -25.25 17.25 31.73
CA PHE A 5 -23.86 17.73 31.77
C PHE A 5 -22.77 16.67 32.08
N PHE A 6 -23.09 15.39 32.25
CA PHE A 6 -22.08 14.42 32.74
C PHE A 6 -21.57 13.34 31.77
N SER A 7 -21.92 13.38 30.48
CA SER A 7 -21.58 12.29 29.54
C SER A 7 -20.47 12.57 28.51
N LEU A 8 -19.77 13.72 28.56
CA LEU A 8 -18.83 14.10 27.48
C LEU A 8 -17.33 13.97 27.80
N VAL A 9 -16.94 13.64 29.04
CA VAL A 9 -15.52 13.68 29.45
C VAL A 9 -14.88 12.29 29.63
N ARG A 10 -15.65 11.19 29.62
CA ARG A 10 -15.09 9.83 29.85
C ARG A 10 -14.63 9.09 28.60
N MET A 11 -15.05 9.47 27.40
CA MET A 11 -14.61 8.82 26.16
C MET A 11 -13.18 9.14 25.69
N PRO A 12 -12.66 10.38 25.79
CA PRO A 12 -11.31 10.67 25.26
C PRO A 12 -10.17 10.09 26.12
N LEU A 13 -10.43 9.80 27.41
CA LEU A 13 -9.42 9.29 28.33
C LEU A 13 -9.09 7.80 28.09
N ILE A 14 -10.07 7.00 27.68
CA ILE A 14 -9.85 5.58 27.33
C ILE A 14 -9.08 5.47 26.00
N ALA A 15 -9.31 6.37 25.05
CA ALA A 15 -8.56 6.42 23.80
C ALA A 15 -7.09 6.85 24.00
N PHE A 16 -6.83 7.76 24.94
CA PHE A 16 -5.47 8.18 25.26
C PHE A 16 -4.66 7.09 25.99
N VAL A 17 -5.28 6.37 26.93
CA VAL A 17 -4.58 5.28 27.65
C VAL A 17 -4.37 4.06 26.75
N GLY A 18 -5.31 3.75 25.86
CA GLY A 18 -5.14 2.69 24.85
C GLY A 18 -4.06 3.01 23.82
N GLY A 19 -3.98 4.25 23.34
CA GLY A 19 -2.95 4.68 22.39
C GLY A 19 -1.54 4.73 22.99
N PHE A 20 -1.41 5.14 24.26
CA PHE A 20 -0.10 5.20 24.93
C PHE A 20 0.48 3.81 25.23
N LEU A 21 -0.36 2.81 25.49
CA LEU A 21 0.10 1.42 25.66
C LEU A 21 0.56 0.80 24.33
N VAL A 22 -0.09 1.11 23.22
CA VAL A 22 0.29 0.59 21.90
C VAL A 22 1.56 1.27 21.37
N VAL A 23 1.85 2.53 21.70
CA VAL A 23 3.08 3.20 21.24
C VAL A 23 4.24 3.05 22.24
N GLY A 24 3.95 3.06 23.55
CA GLY A 24 4.97 2.87 24.59
C GLY A 24 5.47 1.43 24.72
N GLY A 25 4.65 0.43 24.37
CA GLY A 25 5.00 -0.99 24.48
C GLY A 25 6.10 -1.47 23.53
N TRP A 26 6.30 -0.81 22.37
CA TRP A 26 7.33 -1.22 21.40
C TRP A 26 8.74 -0.84 21.84
N ILE A 27 8.89 0.15 22.72
CA ILE A 27 10.21 0.63 23.15
C ILE A 27 10.77 -0.23 24.30
N TRP A 28 9.93 -1.00 25.02
CA TRP A 28 10.33 -1.64 26.28
C TRP A 28 10.08 -3.15 26.43
N ALA A 29 9.59 -3.89 25.43
CA ALA A 29 9.38 -5.34 25.58
C ALA A 29 9.56 -6.17 24.28
N PRO A 30 10.63 -6.98 24.16
CA PRO A 30 10.80 -7.91 23.04
C PRO A 30 9.92 -9.19 23.13
N GLN A 31 9.07 -9.35 24.15
CA GLN A 31 8.28 -10.57 24.39
C GLN A 31 6.82 -10.55 23.86
N ILE A 32 6.36 -9.44 23.26
CA ILE A 32 4.96 -9.30 22.78
C ILE A 32 4.71 -10.07 21.46
N SER A 33 5.77 -10.53 20.78
CA SER A 33 5.67 -11.33 19.52
C SER A 33 4.86 -12.62 19.68
N SER A 34 4.87 -13.24 20.87
CA SER A 34 4.11 -14.46 21.16
C SER A 34 2.61 -14.19 21.37
N LEU A 35 2.24 -13.02 21.88
CA LEU A 35 0.86 -12.67 22.20
C LEU A 35 0.10 -12.20 20.97
N VAL A 36 0.80 -11.56 20.04
CA VAL A 36 0.30 -11.14 18.73
C VAL A 36 -0.05 -12.35 17.85
N GLN A 37 0.69 -13.47 17.93
CA GLN A 37 0.32 -14.72 17.24
C GLN A 37 -1.05 -15.28 17.69
N SER A 38 -1.47 -15.06 18.93
CA SER A 38 -2.73 -15.60 19.47
C SER A 38 -3.99 -14.83 19.07
N GLN A 39 -3.87 -13.58 18.60
CA GLN A 39 -5.02 -12.80 18.10
C GLN A 39 -5.28 -12.97 16.59
N PHE A 40 -4.41 -13.69 15.87
CA PHE A 40 -4.52 -13.89 14.41
C PHE A 40 -5.22 -15.17 13.98
N SER A 41 -5.83 -15.92 14.90
CA SER A 41 -6.73 -17.02 14.55
C SER A 41 -8.18 -16.56 14.63
N GLY A 42 -8.75 -16.18 13.48
CA GLY A 42 -10.21 -16.23 13.28
C GLY A 42 -11.02 -14.93 13.43
N GLY A 43 -10.61 -13.83 12.77
CA GLY A 43 -11.48 -12.66 12.59
C GLY A 43 -11.29 -12.01 11.22
N PRO A 44 -12.37 -11.59 10.52
CA PRO A 44 -12.24 -10.98 9.21
C PRO A 44 -11.62 -9.59 9.39
N SER A 45 -10.37 -9.45 8.98
CA SER A 45 -9.72 -8.17 8.79
C SER A 45 -10.53 -7.36 7.77
N VAL A 46 -11.41 -6.48 8.26
CA VAL A 46 -12.20 -5.56 7.45
C VAL A 46 -11.26 -4.53 6.84
N SER A 47 -10.75 -4.85 5.66
CA SER A 47 -10.11 -3.90 4.77
C SER A 47 -11.19 -2.94 4.28
N MET A 48 -11.26 -1.72 4.82
CA MET A 48 -12.17 -0.65 4.35
C MET A 48 -11.94 -0.22 2.89
N PHE A 49 -11.04 -0.89 2.16
CA PHE A 49 -10.77 -0.70 0.73
C PHE A 49 -10.75 -2.02 -0.05
N ALA A 50 -11.26 -3.12 0.52
CA ALA A 50 -11.49 -4.33 -0.26
C ALA A 50 -12.69 -4.10 -1.18
N ASP A 51 -12.42 -3.52 -2.34
CA ASP A 51 -13.31 -3.60 -3.49
C ASP A 51 -13.62 -5.10 -3.69
N THR A 52 -14.87 -5.51 -3.44
CA THR A 52 -15.28 -6.92 -3.41
C THR A 52 -15.14 -7.61 -4.78
N ASN A 53 -14.83 -6.84 -5.82
CA ASN A 53 -14.53 -7.31 -7.18
C ASN A 53 -13.04 -7.41 -7.50
N ARG A 54 -12.14 -7.15 -6.55
CA ARG A 54 -10.69 -7.18 -6.80
C ARG A 54 -10.22 -8.63 -6.94
N ILE A 55 -9.62 -8.94 -8.08
CA ILE A 55 -9.08 -10.28 -8.37
C ILE A 55 -7.81 -10.46 -7.53
N GLY A 56 -7.79 -11.47 -6.66
CA GLY A 56 -6.60 -11.93 -5.92
C GLY A 56 -6.37 -11.29 -4.54
N ARG A 57 -5.48 -11.91 -3.78
CA ARG A 57 -5.03 -11.53 -2.44
C ARG A 57 -3.56 -11.11 -2.48
N PRO A 58 -3.25 -9.81 -2.44
CA PRO A 58 -1.88 -9.32 -2.64
C PRO A 58 -0.92 -9.71 -1.50
N GLU A 59 -1.46 -10.01 -0.31
CA GLU A 59 -0.68 -10.37 0.89
C GLU A 59 -0.07 -11.78 0.81
N VAL A 60 -0.65 -12.67 -0.01
CA VAL A 60 -0.17 -14.05 -0.20
C VAL A 60 0.59 -14.24 -1.51
N ALA A 61 0.70 -13.17 -2.32
CA ALA A 61 1.32 -13.19 -3.63
C ALA A 61 2.79 -13.66 -3.55
N PRO A 62 3.16 -14.74 -4.26
CA PRO A 62 4.54 -15.24 -4.28
C PRO A 62 5.58 -14.16 -4.67
N VAL A 63 5.23 -13.25 -5.59
CA VAL A 63 6.14 -12.20 -6.07
C VAL A 63 6.48 -11.16 -5.01
N VAL A 64 5.57 -10.93 -4.05
CA VAL A 64 5.83 -10.03 -2.93
C VAL A 64 6.98 -10.57 -2.09
N ARG A 65 7.09 -11.90 -1.94
CA ARG A 65 8.19 -12.53 -1.19
C ARG A 65 9.55 -12.22 -1.78
N SER A 66 9.64 -12.18 -3.10
CA SER A 66 10.90 -11.92 -3.82
C SER A 66 11.25 -10.43 -3.91
N CYS A 67 10.25 -9.55 -3.83
CA CYS A 67 10.42 -8.12 -4.07
C CYS A 67 10.41 -7.25 -2.81
N ILE A 68 9.69 -7.63 -1.75
CA ILE A 68 9.45 -6.73 -0.59
C ILE A 68 10.74 -6.36 0.16
N PHE A 69 11.71 -7.26 0.25
CA PHE A 69 12.99 -6.98 0.92
C PHE A 69 13.95 -6.12 0.10
N LYS A 70 13.71 -5.97 -1.21
CA LYS A 70 14.48 -5.02 -2.03
C LYS A 70 14.02 -3.57 -1.84
N VAL A 71 12.86 -3.41 -1.22
CA VAL A 71 12.11 -2.16 -1.15
C VAL A 71 12.16 -1.58 0.25
N MET A 72 12.11 -2.43 1.26
CA MET A 72 12.17 -1.99 2.64
C MET A 72 13.58 -2.14 3.19
N ASP A 73 14.16 -1.01 3.58
CA ASP A 73 15.43 -0.96 4.30
C ASP A 73 15.21 -1.31 5.78
N ILE A 74 14.89 -2.58 6.06
CA ILE A 74 14.71 -3.11 7.43
C ILE A 74 16.06 -3.58 7.99
N GLY A 75 17.14 -2.86 7.69
CA GLY A 75 18.48 -3.16 8.22
C GLY A 75 18.90 -4.64 8.12
N VAL A 76 19.81 -5.05 9.00
CA VAL A 76 20.45 -6.38 8.96
C VAL A 76 19.47 -7.52 9.30
N ASP A 77 18.39 -7.21 10.01
CA ASP A 77 17.37 -8.18 10.43
C ASP A 77 16.22 -8.37 9.43
N ALA A 78 16.20 -7.63 8.31
CA ALA A 78 15.24 -7.79 7.22
C ALA A 78 15.16 -9.25 6.72
N THR A 79 16.30 -9.95 6.74
CA THR A 79 16.42 -11.35 6.29
C THR A 79 15.72 -12.37 7.19
N LYS A 80 15.38 -11.99 8.43
CA LYS A 80 14.66 -12.85 9.39
C LYS A 80 13.16 -12.59 9.42
N MET A 81 12.70 -11.52 8.77
CA MET A 81 11.29 -11.16 8.75
C MET A 81 10.55 -12.01 7.72
N GLU A 82 9.31 -12.39 8.01
CA GLU A 82 8.44 -13.03 7.02
C GLU A 82 8.00 -11.99 5.97
N PRO A 83 8.03 -12.29 4.67
CA PRO A 83 7.66 -11.31 3.64
C PRO A 83 6.20 -10.82 3.72
N SER A 84 5.30 -11.62 4.30
CA SER A 84 3.92 -11.22 4.61
C SER A 84 3.88 -10.14 5.70
N ALA A 85 4.68 -10.28 6.76
CA ALA A 85 4.82 -9.27 7.82
C ALA A 85 5.43 -7.98 7.28
N ALA A 86 6.43 -8.11 6.39
CA ALA A 86 7.03 -6.99 5.70
C ALA A 86 5.98 -6.21 4.88
N TYR A 87 5.18 -6.91 4.07
CA TYR A 87 4.09 -6.29 3.30
C TYR A 87 3.03 -5.64 4.21
N PHE A 88 2.69 -6.30 5.32
CA PHE A 88 1.76 -5.77 6.31
C PHE A 88 2.25 -4.46 6.92
N ILE A 89 3.54 -4.35 7.25
CA ILE A 89 4.13 -3.11 7.77
C ILE A 89 4.01 -1.97 6.76
N LEU A 90 4.35 -2.22 5.50
CA LEU A 90 4.20 -1.22 4.43
C LEU A 90 2.74 -0.76 4.29
N LYS A 91 1.79 -1.70 4.38
CA LYS A 91 0.36 -1.43 4.34
C LYS A 91 -0.15 -0.67 5.56
N ALA A 92 0.30 -1.03 6.75
CA ALA A 92 -0.03 -0.34 8.00
C ALA A 92 0.50 1.10 8.00
N GLY A 93 1.74 1.32 7.56
CA GLY A 93 2.32 2.65 7.39
C GLY A 93 1.51 3.53 6.43
N SER A 94 0.97 2.91 5.36
CA SER A 94 0.07 3.59 4.42
C SER A 94 -1.26 4.01 5.09
N MET A 95 -1.85 3.15 5.92
CA MET A 95 -3.06 3.49 6.67
C MET A 95 -2.81 4.65 7.65
N GLN A 96 -1.69 4.60 8.37
CA GLN A 96 -1.30 5.66 9.30
C GLN A 96 -1.15 7.02 8.59
N ALA A 97 -0.45 7.05 7.44
CA ALA A 97 -0.26 8.26 6.65
C ALA A 97 -1.58 8.82 6.07
N ASN A 98 -2.55 7.97 5.77
CA ASN A 98 -3.87 8.42 5.30
C ASN A 98 -4.68 9.04 6.44
N VAL A 99 -4.65 8.42 7.63
CA VAL A 99 -5.36 8.95 8.82
C VAL A 99 -4.75 10.29 9.26
N SER A 100 -3.42 10.43 9.25
CA SER A 100 -2.78 11.72 9.57
C SER A 100 -3.21 12.83 8.62
N THR A 101 -3.33 12.51 7.33
CA THR A 101 -3.82 13.44 6.30
C THR A 101 -5.27 13.85 6.53
N MET A 102 -6.15 12.90 6.86
CA MET A 102 -7.57 13.18 7.16
C MET A 102 -7.75 14.05 8.41
N LEU A 103 -6.85 13.93 9.38
CA LEU A 103 -6.85 14.74 10.59
C LEU A 103 -6.21 16.13 10.41
N GLY A 104 -5.83 16.51 9.18
CA GLY A 104 -5.28 17.83 8.87
C GLY A 104 -3.89 18.09 9.43
N LYS A 105 -3.20 17.06 9.92
CA LYS A 105 -1.82 17.17 10.43
C LYS A 105 -0.85 17.01 9.26
N SER A 106 -0.58 18.12 8.56
CA SER A 106 0.51 18.20 7.59
C SER A 106 1.69 18.93 8.23
N ASP A 107 2.62 18.18 8.79
CA ASP A 107 3.95 18.66 9.14
C ASP A 107 4.98 18.11 8.12
N GLY A 108 6.15 18.75 8.02
CA GLY A 108 7.19 18.32 7.07
C GLY A 108 7.65 16.88 7.28
N TRP A 109 7.49 16.33 8.48
CA TRP A 109 7.76 14.91 8.77
C TRP A 109 6.75 13.97 8.09
N SER A 110 5.45 14.31 8.10
CA SER A 110 4.41 13.59 7.37
C SER A 110 4.66 13.59 5.85
N GLU A 111 5.16 14.69 5.28
CA GLU A 111 5.51 14.77 3.86
C GLU A 111 6.69 13.85 3.50
N ILE A 112 7.75 13.85 4.31
CA ILE A 112 8.88 12.92 4.14
C ILE A 112 8.41 11.47 4.24
N GLN A 113 7.53 11.17 5.21
CA GLN A 113 6.97 9.82 5.36
C GLN A 113 6.18 9.38 4.13
N LYS A 114 5.34 10.26 3.56
CA LYS A 114 4.62 9.99 2.31
C LYS A 114 5.56 9.80 1.13
N GLY A 115 6.66 10.57 1.06
CA GLY A 115 7.74 10.37 0.09
C GLY A 115 8.34 8.98 0.18
N ASN A 116 8.74 8.54 1.37
CA ASN A 116 9.30 7.21 1.58
C ASN A 116 8.30 6.09 1.26
N LEU A 117 7.01 6.29 1.60
CA LEU A 117 5.94 5.35 1.25
C LEU A 117 5.73 5.28 -0.26
N ALA A 118 5.70 6.42 -0.96
CA ALA A 118 5.64 6.45 -2.41
C ALA A 118 6.82 5.69 -3.01
N ALA A 119 8.05 5.97 -2.57
CA ALA A 119 9.26 5.33 -3.10
C ALA A 119 9.19 3.81 -2.92
N SER A 120 8.80 3.38 -1.71
CA SER A 120 8.65 1.96 -1.39
C SER A 120 7.61 1.29 -2.29
N TRP A 121 6.40 1.85 -2.39
CA TRP A 121 5.36 1.28 -3.26
C TRP A 121 5.75 1.28 -4.74
N GLY A 122 6.43 2.33 -5.21
CA GLY A 122 6.88 2.43 -6.59
C GLY A 122 7.99 1.43 -6.92
N GLN A 123 8.94 1.21 -6.02
CA GLN A 123 9.98 0.20 -6.16
C GLN A 123 9.39 -1.21 -6.10
N LEU A 124 8.42 -1.46 -5.22
CA LEU A 124 7.71 -2.74 -5.16
C LEU A 124 6.98 -3.02 -6.48
N ALA A 125 6.24 -2.05 -7.00
CA ALA A 125 5.58 -2.15 -8.30
C ALA A 125 6.59 -2.42 -9.42
N SER A 126 7.68 -1.65 -9.47
CA SER A 126 8.73 -1.83 -10.47
C SER A 126 9.41 -3.19 -10.38
N CYS A 127 9.59 -3.75 -9.17
CA CYS A 127 10.16 -5.08 -9.00
C CYS A 127 9.20 -6.17 -9.49
N ILE A 128 7.90 -6.07 -9.14
CA ILE A 128 6.90 -7.04 -9.56
C ILE A 128 6.74 -7.06 -11.09
N TYR A 129 6.67 -5.88 -11.73
CA TYR A 129 6.58 -5.80 -13.20
C TYR A 129 7.89 -6.15 -13.93
N ALA A 130 9.02 -6.22 -13.23
CA ALA A 130 10.27 -6.70 -13.82
C ALA A 130 10.33 -8.24 -13.89
N LEU A 131 9.38 -8.94 -13.26
CA LEU A 131 9.26 -10.39 -13.33
C LEU A 131 8.60 -10.81 -14.66
N GLU A 132 8.74 -12.09 -14.99
CA GLU A 132 8.18 -12.64 -16.23
C GLU A 132 6.64 -12.49 -16.28
N ASP A 133 6.10 -12.15 -17.45
CA ASP A 133 4.66 -11.95 -17.69
C ASP A 133 3.79 -13.13 -17.20
N ARG A 134 4.33 -14.35 -17.26
CA ARG A 134 3.64 -15.56 -16.81
C ARG A 134 3.40 -15.56 -15.29
N GLN A 135 4.29 -14.94 -14.51
CA GLN A 135 4.11 -14.82 -13.06
C GLN A 135 3.02 -13.79 -12.73
N LEU A 136 2.85 -12.77 -13.58
CA LEU A 136 1.81 -11.75 -13.43
C LEU A 136 0.41 -12.28 -13.77
N CYS A 137 0.31 -13.42 -14.44
CA CYS A 137 -0.97 -14.08 -14.69
C CYS A 137 -1.57 -14.78 -13.46
N ASP A 138 -0.79 -14.94 -12.39
CA ASP A 138 -1.35 -15.34 -11.10
C ASP A 138 -2.20 -14.18 -10.54
N PRO A 139 -3.46 -14.44 -10.14
CA PRO A 139 -4.37 -13.39 -9.69
C PRO A 139 -3.81 -12.62 -8.47
N ASP A 140 -3.09 -13.29 -7.57
CA ASP A 140 -2.53 -12.66 -6.37
C ASP A 140 -1.34 -11.76 -6.72
N ASN A 141 -0.49 -12.20 -7.64
CA ASN A 141 0.62 -11.39 -8.15
C ASN A 141 0.14 -10.15 -8.89
N ARG A 142 -0.92 -10.32 -9.69
CA ARG A 142 -1.57 -9.20 -10.38
C ARG A 142 -2.19 -8.21 -9.39
N ALA A 143 -2.87 -8.72 -8.36
CA ALA A 143 -3.42 -7.89 -7.29
C ALA A 143 -2.32 -7.08 -6.59
N ALA A 144 -1.19 -7.71 -6.28
CA ALA A 144 -0.06 -7.06 -5.62
C ALA A 144 0.57 -5.98 -6.49
N ALA A 145 0.78 -6.25 -7.78
CA ALA A 145 1.30 -5.28 -8.74
C ALA A 145 0.38 -4.05 -8.82
N VAL A 146 -0.93 -4.29 -8.95
CA VAL A 146 -1.92 -3.22 -9.06
C VAL A 146 -2.04 -2.42 -7.76
N GLU A 147 -2.05 -3.08 -6.60
CA GLU A 147 -2.05 -2.37 -5.31
C GLU A 147 -0.82 -1.50 -5.14
N ALA A 148 0.37 -2.04 -5.41
CA ALA A 148 1.59 -1.28 -5.30
C ALA A 148 1.60 -0.06 -6.22
N THR A 149 1.13 -0.25 -7.46
CA THR A 149 0.99 0.84 -8.42
C THR A 149 0.00 1.90 -7.93
N MET A 150 -1.21 1.51 -7.53
CA MET A 150 -2.23 2.46 -7.07
C MET A 150 -1.78 3.27 -5.87
N LYS A 151 -1.12 2.62 -4.90
CA LYS A 151 -0.57 3.28 -3.72
C LYS A 151 0.55 4.25 -4.09
N PHE A 152 1.46 3.86 -4.98
CA PHE A 152 2.51 4.75 -5.49
C PHE A 152 1.93 6.03 -6.10
N PHE A 153 1.05 5.94 -7.10
CA PHE A 153 0.47 7.12 -7.74
C PHE A 153 -0.37 7.96 -6.77
N GLY A 154 -1.07 7.30 -5.83
CA GLY A 154 -1.82 7.97 -4.78
C GLY A 154 -0.95 8.81 -3.86
N TYR A 155 0.19 8.28 -3.39
CA TYR A 155 1.12 9.04 -2.55
C TYR A 155 1.94 10.05 -3.34
N ALA A 156 2.45 9.69 -4.52
CA ALA A 156 3.23 10.59 -5.37
C ALA A 156 2.47 11.88 -5.69
N LYS A 157 1.16 11.78 -5.91
CA LYS A 157 0.29 12.95 -6.11
C LYS A 157 0.12 13.81 -4.86
N GLN A 158 0.11 13.21 -3.67
CA GLN A 158 -0.03 13.96 -2.41
C GLN A 158 1.21 14.79 -2.04
N ILE A 159 2.37 14.43 -2.59
CA ILE A 159 3.68 15.06 -2.32
C ILE A 159 4.18 15.87 -3.52
N GLU A 160 3.38 15.97 -4.58
CA GLU A 160 3.70 16.75 -5.77
C GLU A 160 3.89 18.22 -5.38
N GLY A 161 5.06 18.79 -5.71
CA GLY A 161 5.44 20.15 -5.33
C GLY A 161 5.98 20.33 -3.90
N SER A 162 5.99 19.29 -3.07
CA SER A 162 6.48 19.37 -1.67
C SER A 162 7.86 18.72 -1.46
N MET A 163 8.40 18.03 -2.47
CA MET A 163 9.70 17.34 -2.39
C MET A 163 10.88 18.20 -2.87
N PRO A 164 12.09 18.00 -2.30
CA PRO A 164 13.32 18.58 -2.83
C PRO A 164 13.61 18.08 -4.25
N GLY A 165 14.28 18.92 -5.04
CA GLY A 165 14.39 18.74 -6.49
C GLY A 165 15.05 17.45 -6.99
N SER A 166 15.96 16.83 -6.23
CA SER A 166 16.55 15.53 -6.58
C SER A 166 15.55 14.39 -6.45
N ASP A 167 14.79 14.39 -5.35
CA ASP A 167 13.86 13.32 -4.99
C ASP A 167 12.60 13.41 -5.84
N ALA A 168 12.16 14.64 -6.13
CA ALA A 168 11.09 14.91 -7.09
C ALA A 168 11.40 14.31 -8.48
N ARG A 169 12.63 14.50 -8.99
CA ARG A 169 13.05 13.92 -10.28
C ARG A 169 13.11 12.39 -10.25
N ALA A 170 13.60 11.81 -9.16
CA ALA A 170 13.64 10.35 -9.01
C ALA A 170 12.22 9.76 -9.01
N MET A 171 11.28 10.42 -8.33
CA MET A 171 9.87 10.04 -8.32
C MET A 171 9.21 10.20 -9.68
N GLU A 172 9.49 11.28 -10.40
CA GLU A 172 8.98 11.51 -11.76
C GLU A 172 9.49 10.45 -12.74
N ASN A 173 10.78 10.13 -12.70
CA ASN A 173 11.35 9.04 -13.51
C ASN A 173 10.69 7.68 -13.21
N LEU A 174 10.43 7.40 -11.93
CA LEU A 174 9.76 6.17 -11.52
C LEU A 174 8.28 6.15 -11.99
N ARG A 175 7.60 7.30 -11.91
CA ARG A 175 6.24 7.50 -12.41
C ARG A 175 6.16 7.22 -13.90
N ASP A 176 7.04 7.82 -14.69
CA ASP A 176 7.07 7.64 -16.15
C ASP A 176 7.36 6.20 -16.53
N ARG A 177 8.34 5.58 -15.87
CA ARG A 177 8.64 4.16 -16.08
C ARG A 177 7.44 3.26 -15.79
N LEU A 178 6.76 3.48 -14.67
CA LEU A 178 5.58 2.70 -14.30
C LEU A 178 4.42 2.94 -15.28
N LEU A 179 4.21 4.17 -15.76
CA LEU A 179 3.20 4.44 -16.80
C LEU A 179 3.49 3.69 -18.10
N ILE A 180 4.75 3.62 -18.54
CA ILE A 180 5.14 2.86 -19.73
C ILE A 180 4.88 1.37 -19.53
N VAL A 181 5.27 0.83 -18.37
CA VAL A 181 5.07 -0.57 -18.01
C VAL A 181 3.58 -0.93 -17.97
N LEU A 182 2.74 -0.08 -17.36
CA LEU A 182 1.29 -0.26 -17.34
C LEU A 182 0.68 -0.28 -18.75
N LYS A 183 1.10 0.65 -19.61
CA LYS A 183 0.65 0.67 -21.02
C LYS A 183 1.04 -0.62 -21.73
N ASN A 184 2.28 -1.09 -21.56
CA ASN A 184 2.73 -2.33 -22.18
C ASN A 184 1.92 -3.54 -21.68
N HIS A 185 1.81 -3.73 -20.36
CA HIS A 185 1.07 -4.85 -19.80
C HIS A 185 -0.43 -4.82 -20.13
N ARG A 186 -0.99 -3.62 -20.26
CA ARG A 186 -2.35 -3.46 -20.78
C ARG A 186 -2.43 -3.89 -22.24
N ARG A 187 -1.56 -3.37 -23.11
CA ARG A 187 -1.51 -3.68 -24.54
C ARG A 187 -1.33 -5.19 -24.80
N TYR A 188 -0.55 -5.87 -23.98
CA TYR A 188 -0.34 -7.32 -24.07
C TYR A 188 -1.44 -8.15 -23.40
N GLY A 189 -2.41 -7.53 -22.73
CA GLY A 189 -3.53 -8.24 -22.08
C GLY A 189 -3.17 -8.97 -20.79
N THR A 190 -2.01 -8.67 -20.19
CA THR A 190 -1.62 -9.18 -18.86
C THR A 190 -2.32 -8.44 -17.72
N LEU A 191 -2.69 -7.18 -17.95
CA LEU A 191 -3.49 -6.36 -17.04
C LEU A 191 -4.77 -5.93 -17.75
N ILE A 192 -5.89 -6.03 -17.04
CA ILE A 192 -7.20 -5.62 -17.53
C ILE A 192 -7.80 -4.53 -16.63
N ALA A 193 -8.74 -3.75 -17.19
CA ALA A 193 -9.34 -2.63 -16.47
C ALA A 193 -10.01 -3.06 -15.14
N SER A 194 -10.52 -4.30 -15.06
CA SER A 194 -11.12 -4.83 -13.83
C SER A 194 -10.12 -5.03 -12.70
N ASP A 195 -8.82 -5.16 -12.97
CA ASP A 195 -7.82 -5.36 -11.91
C ASP A 195 -7.65 -4.11 -11.04
N PHE A 196 -7.93 -2.92 -11.59
CA PHE A 196 -7.72 -1.62 -10.95
C PHE A 196 -8.93 -1.11 -10.16
N GLY A 197 -10.10 -1.72 -10.33
CA GLY A 197 -11.34 -1.27 -9.70
C GLY A 197 -11.77 0.13 -10.14
N SER A 198 -12.80 0.66 -9.48
CA SER A 198 -13.43 1.95 -9.82
C SER A 198 -12.70 3.17 -9.24
N PHE A 199 -11.79 2.97 -8.29
CA PHE A 199 -11.10 4.03 -7.53
C PHE A 199 -9.63 4.22 -7.92
N ALA A 200 -9.25 3.84 -9.14
CA ALA A 200 -7.88 4.02 -9.60
C ALA A 200 -7.50 5.51 -9.79
N PRO A 201 -6.23 5.90 -9.55
CA PRO A 201 -5.70 7.21 -9.90
C PRO A 201 -6.00 7.61 -11.36
N ALA A 202 -6.17 8.91 -11.61
CA ALA A 202 -6.63 9.43 -12.90
C ALA A 202 -5.73 9.02 -14.07
N GLU A 203 -4.41 8.96 -13.83
CA GLU A 203 -3.39 8.55 -14.79
C GLU A 203 -3.54 7.09 -15.18
N ILE A 204 -3.82 6.23 -14.19
CA ILE A 204 -4.09 4.81 -14.42
C ILE A 204 -5.41 4.67 -15.18
N LEU A 205 -6.46 5.38 -14.77
CA LEU A 205 -7.75 5.38 -15.49
C LEU A 205 -7.59 5.86 -16.94
N GLN A 206 -6.73 6.84 -17.20
CA GLN A 206 -6.43 7.29 -18.55
C GLN A 206 -5.74 6.19 -19.35
N VAL A 207 -4.70 5.55 -18.80
CA VAL A 207 -4.04 4.39 -19.41
C VAL A 207 -5.03 3.26 -19.64
N MET A 208 -6.01 3.06 -18.75
CA MET A 208 -7.08 2.06 -18.80
C MET A 208 -8.30 2.47 -19.65
N ARG A 209 -8.35 3.69 -20.20
CA ARG A 209 -9.35 4.11 -21.19
C ARG A 209 -8.79 4.27 -22.59
N SER A 210 -7.56 4.79 -22.73
CA SER A 210 -6.97 5.14 -24.02
C SER A 210 -6.73 3.96 -24.96
N GLU A 211 -6.45 2.78 -24.42
CA GLU A 211 -6.19 1.56 -25.18
C GLU A 211 -7.41 0.63 -25.25
N GLN A 212 -8.58 1.19 -25.55
CA GLN A 212 -9.88 0.51 -25.59
C GLN A 212 -10.02 -0.58 -26.67
N LYS A 213 -8.95 -0.95 -27.37
CA LYS A 213 -8.97 -2.15 -28.21
C LYS A 213 -9.10 -3.36 -27.31
N GLU A 214 -10.12 -4.17 -27.57
CA GLU A 214 -10.43 -5.43 -26.90
C GLU A 214 -9.17 -6.27 -26.72
N THR A 215 -8.56 -6.14 -25.54
CA THR A 215 -7.33 -6.84 -25.18
C THR A 215 -7.78 -8.14 -24.58
N ARG A 216 -7.64 -9.23 -25.36
CA ARG A 216 -7.85 -10.58 -24.84
C ARG A 216 -6.92 -10.75 -23.64
N ASP A 217 -7.51 -11.07 -22.49
CA ASP A 217 -6.78 -11.44 -21.28
C ASP A 217 -5.93 -12.68 -21.62
N ILE A 218 -4.61 -12.51 -21.75
CA ILE A 218 -3.72 -13.61 -22.13
C ILE A 218 -3.55 -14.62 -21.00
N CYS A 219 -3.99 -14.27 -19.79
CA CYS A 219 -3.97 -15.13 -18.63
C CYS A 219 -5.23 -16.02 -18.55
N LYS A 220 -6.27 -15.76 -19.36
CA LYS A 220 -7.38 -16.69 -19.61
C LYS A 220 -6.98 -17.69 -20.68
N ARG A 221 -6.36 -18.80 -20.28
CA ARG A 221 -6.29 -20.02 -21.09
C ARG A 221 -7.27 -21.06 -20.58
#